data_AF-K9RDY0-F1
#
_entry.id   AF-K9RDY0-F1
#
_cell.length_a   1.000
_cell.length_b   1.000
_cell.length_c   1.000
_cell.angle_alpha   90.00
_cell.angle_beta   90.00
_cell.angle_gamma   90.00
#
_symmetry.space_group_name_H-M   'P 1'
#
loop_
_entity.id
_entity.type
_entity.pdbx_description
1 polymer ?
#
loop_
_entity_poly.entity_id
_entity_poly.type
_entity_poly.pdbx_seq_one_letter_code
_entity_poly.pdbx_strand_id
1 'polypeptide(L)'
;MANNAYTISENLEEFGKQINADLSQGLDLIGTAYADGSWVGLYQDTLNSTGYATASSASELRQIVEQQWQVGGYRLTDVEYGDDGVWFGTFEEDDGANNYSIANSFTQLQEDISQLWDKGWELVDVEYGDGIWFGTYRDVPGGNNWASADNYGDFYQATQAMLNDGYDLVDFEYGDGIWFGTFQQDSSITSGFVVGNTFDELVANGQQYGNQGYEFVDFEYIEYSDGGWLGVMEKETPQNTAVGDALLPLKIANERAINEGLADVLYDYGSVDYYGG
;
A
#
# COMPACT_ATOMS: atom_id res chain seq x y z
N MET A 1 8.68 19.26 -6.12
CA MET A 1 8.70 18.47 -4.87
C MET A 1 7.24 18.40 -4.52
N ALA A 2 6.61 17.30 -4.93
CA ALA A 2 5.19 17.15 -4.70
C ALA A 2 5.02 17.01 -3.20
N ASN A 3 4.26 17.93 -2.61
CA ASN A 3 3.82 17.72 -1.25
C ASN A 3 2.57 16.85 -1.37
N ASN A 4 2.57 15.68 -0.73
CA ASN A 4 1.34 14.93 -0.58
C ASN A 4 0.25 15.84 0.01
N ALA A 5 -0.96 15.75 -0.54
CA ALA A 5 -2.16 16.31 0.06
C ALA A 5 -3.01 15.18 0.63
N TYR A 6 -3.87 15.52 1.59
CA TYR A 6 -4.70 14.54 2.29
C TYR A 6 -6.09 15.09 2.52
N THR A 7 -7.06 14.19 2.43
CA THR A 7 -8.45 14.45 2.76
C THR A 7 -8.93 13.38 3.73
N ILE A 8 -9.69 13.76 4.76
CA ILE A 8 -10.25 12.84 5.76
C ILE A 8 -11.75 13.12 5.90
N SER A 9 -12.56 12.06 5.89
CA SER A 9 -14.00 12.18 6.09
C SER A 9 -14.61 10.92 6.72
N GLU A 10 -15.41 11.11 7.77
CA GLU A 10 -16.24 10.07 8.40
C GLU A 10 -17.44 9.65 7.52
N ASN A 11 -17.65 10.32 6.38
CA ASN A 11 -18.79 10.09 5.49
C ASN A 11 -18.31 9.88 4.06
N LEU A 12 -18.63 8.72 3.49
CA LEU A 12 -18.22 8.34 2.13
C LEU A 12 -18.76 9.28 1.04
N GLU A 13 -19.96 9.85 1.20
CA GLU A 13 -20.51 10.80 0.22
C GLU A 13 -19.73 12.13 0.23
N GLU A 14 -19.42 12.65 1.43
CA GLU A 14 -18.60 13.84 1.57
C GLU A 14 -17.14 13.58 1.17
N PHE A 15 -16.60 12.39 1.45
CA PHE A 15 -15.29 11.96 0.97
C PHE A 15 -15.22 12.02 -0.55
N GLY A 16 -16.22 11.45 -1.23
CA GLY A 16 -16.34 11.52 -2.68
C GLY A 16 -16.44 12.95 -3.22
N LYS A 17 -17.15 13.85 -2.54
CA LYS A 17 -17.19 15.28 -2.92
C LYS A 17 -15.84 15.96 -2.79
N GLN A 18 -15.08 15.62 -1.75
CA GLN A 18 -13.75 16.17 -1.52
C GLN A 18 -12.74 15.63 -2.55
N ILE A 19 -12.76 14.31 -2.84
CA ILE A 19 -11.98 13.73 -3.95
C ILE A 19 -12.23 14.51 -5.23
N ASN A 20 -13.49 14.67 -5.64
CA ASN A 20 -13.83 15.42 -6.85
C ASN A 20 -13.34 16.89 -6.83
N ALA A 21 -13.31 17.52 -5.66
CA ALA A 21 -12.79 18.87 -5.50
C ALA A 21 -11.26 18.90 -5.66
N ASP A 22 -10.54 17.92 -5.12
CA ASP A 22 -9.08 17.79 -5.23
C ASP A 22 -8.66 17.43 -6.67
N LEU A 23 -9.35 16.47 -7.31
CA LEU A 23 -9.18 16.15 -8.73
C LEU A 23 -9.37 17.40 -9.61
N SER A 24 -10.37 18.24 -9.30
CA SER A 24 -10.62 19.48 -10.07
C SER A 24 -9.52 20.55 -9.91
N GLN A 25 -8.68 20.41 -8.88
CA GLN A 25 -7.52 21.27 -8.63
C GLN A 25 -6.24 20.74 -9.29
N GLY A 26 -6.30 19.60 -9.97
CA GLY A 26 -5.16 18.95 -10.60
C GLY A 26 -4.34 18.08 -9.65
N LEU A 27 -4.93 17.66 -8.52
CA LEU A 27 -4.35 16.63 -7.68
C LEU A 27 -4.86 15.26 -8.13
N ASP A 28 -4.02 14.24 -8.01
CA ASP A 28 -4.35 12.86 -8.31
C ASP A 28 -4.49 12.05 -7.03
N LEU A 29 -5.60 11.31 -6.89
CA LEU A 29 -5.79 10.34 -5.83
C LEU A 29 -4.94 9.10 -6.14
N ILE A 30 -3.93 8.83 -5.32
CA ILE A 30 -2.99 7.73 -5.53
C ILE A 30 -3.15 6.58 -4.54
N GLY A 31 -3.85 6.80 -3.42
CA GLY A 31 -4.13 5.79 -2.41
C GLY A 31 -5.29 6.21 -1.53
N THR A 32 -6.00 5.22 -0.99
CA THR A 32 -7.12 5.41 -0.06
C THR A 32 -6.91 4.46 1.11
N ALA A 33 -7.31 4.89 2.31
CA ALA A 33 -7.28 4.05 3.49
C ALA A 33 -8.55 4.25 4.33
N TYR A 34 -8.99 3.22 5.03
CA TYR A 34 -10.12 3.30 5.95
C TYR A 34 -9.73 2.94 7.39
N ALA A 35 -10.04 3.84 8.32
CA ALA A 35 -9.67 3.65 9.72
C ALA A 35 -10.63 4.35 10.66
N ASP A 36 -11.01 3.68 11.75
CA ASP A 36 -11.76 4.25 12.86
C ASP A 36 -12.98 5.08 12.42
N GLY A 37 -13.75 4.59 11.45
CA GLY A 37 -14.94 5.27 10.96
C GLY A 37 -14.68 6.30 9.83
N SER A 38 -13.43 6.50 9.41
CA SER A 38 -13.02 7.57 8.50
C SER A 38 -12.29 7.06 7.26
N TRP A 39 -12.65 7.62 6.11
CA TRP A 39 -11.89 7.48 4.87
C TRP A 39 -10.78 8.53 4.83
N VAL A 40 -9.60 8.11 4.39
CA VAL A 40 -8.44 8.96 4.12
C VAL A 40 -8.07 8.81 2.66
N GLY A 41 -7.86 9.93 1.97
CA GLY A 41 -7.35 9.96 0.60
C GLY A 41 -5.96 10.57 0.56
N LEU A 42 -5.04 9.93 -0.15
CA LEU A 42 -3.68 10.41 -0.42
C LEU A 42 -3.60 10.95 -1.85
N TYR A 43 -3.07 12.16 -1.98
CA TYR A 43 -2.97 12.82 -3.27
C TYR A 43 -1.57 13.33 -3.60
N GLN A 44 -1.25 13.36 -4.89
CA GLN A 44 -0.03 13.94 -5.44
C GLN A 44 -0.34 14.87 -6.63
N ASP A 45 0.56 15.80 -6.93
CA ASP A 45 0.51 16.63 -8.14
C ASP A 45 1.24 15.87 -9.26
N THR A 46 0.54 14.93 -9.90
CA THR A 46 1.09 14.14 -11.02
C THR A 46 0.58 14.63 -12.37
N LEU A 47 0.98 13.96 -13.46
CA LEU A 47 0.51 14.29 -14.82
C LEU A 47 -0.62 13.37 -15.28
N ASN A 48 -1.08 12.45 -14.42
CA ASN A 48 -2.10 11.47 -14.77
C ASN A 48 -3.48 12.03 -14.45
N SER A 49 -4.54 11.32 -14.87
CA SER A 49 -5.89 11.61 -14.39
C SER A 49 -6.32 10.45 -13.53
N THR A 50 -6.79 10.71 -12.33
CA THR A 50 -7.27 9.66 -11.43
C THR A 50 -8.78 9.73 -11.21
N GLY A 51 -9.33 8.64 -10.67
CA GLY A 51 -10.74 8.50 -10.37
C GLY A 51 -10.98 7.41 -9.33
N TYR A 52 -12.24 7.21 -8.96
CA TYR A 52 -12.59 6.18 -7.98
C TYR A 52 -13.94 5.55 -8.29
N ALA A 53 -14.17 4.38 -7.69
CA ALA A 53 -15.48 3.76 -7.63
C ALA A 53 -15.70 3.06 -6.28
N THR A 54 -16.96 2.90 -5.90
CA THR A 54 -17.36 2.17 -4.69
C THR A 54 -18.26 1.01 -5.07
N ALA A 55 -18.12 -0.11 -4.38
CA ALA A 55 -18.91 -1.31 -4.55
C ALA A 55 -19.32 -1.86 -3.19
N SER A 56 -20.45 -2.58 -3.11
CA SER A 56 -20.89 -3.23 -1.87
C SER A 56 -20.36 -4.67 -1.73
N SER A 57 -19.42 -5.08 -2.59
CA SER A 57 -18.73 -6.38 -2.53
C SER A 57 -17.54 -6.40 -3.49
N ALA A 58 -16.52 -7.21 -3.19
CA ALA A 58 -15.42 -7.48 -4.11
C ALA A 58 -15.89 -7.98 -5.50
N SER A 59 -16.99 -8.74 -5.56
CA SER A 59 -17.58 -9.21 -6.82
C SER A 59 -18.20 -8.10 -7.65
N GLU A 60 -18.76 -7.06 -7.02
CA GLU A 60 -19.25 -5.87 -7.72
C GLU A 60 -18.08 -4.97 -8.11
N LEU A 61 -17.07 -4.79 -7.25
CA LEU A 61 -15.85 -4.04 -7.60
C LEU A 61 -15.20 -4.63 -8.85
N ARG A 62 -15.06 -5.96 -8.90
CA ARG A 62 -14.62 -6.70 -10.10
C ARG A 62 -15.40 -6.30 -11.36
N GLN A 63 -16.73 -6.21 -11.28
CA GLN A 63 -17.54 -5.85 -12.45
C GLN A 63 -17.30 -4.42 -12.89
N ILE A 64 -17.05 -3.51 -11.94
CA ILE A 64 -16.68 -2.12 -12.23
C ILE A 64 -15.31 -2.07 -12.90
N VAL A 65 -14.33 -2.79 -12.36
CA VAL A 65 -12.97 -2.90 -12.93
C VAL A 65 -13.02 -3.42 -14.37
N GLU A 66 -13.74 -4.52 -14.60
CA GLU A 66 -13.95 -5.08 -15.95
C GLU A 66 -14.63 -4.10 -16.90
N GLN A 67 -15.54 -3.26 -16.40
CA GLN A 67 -16.18 -2.20 -17.19
C GLN A 67 -15.19 -1.10 -17.53
N GLN A 68 -14.48 -0.54 -16.55
CA GLN A 68 -13.49 0.53 -16.73
C GLN A 68 -12.43 0.15 -17.78
N TRP A 69 -11.96 -1.09 -17.76
CA TRP A 69 -11.05 -1.62 -18.78
C TRP A 69 -11.65 -1.64 -20.19
N GLN A 70 -12.92 -2.02 -20.32
CA GLN A 70 -13.59 -2.07 -21.63
C GLN A 70 -13.84 -0.68 -22.22
N VAL A 71 -14.02 0.35 -21.38
CA VAL A 71 -14.30 1.71 -21.84
C VAL A 71 -13.03 2.49 -22.21
N GLY A 72 -11.86 2.03 -21.74
CA GLY A 72 -10.56 2.36 -22.35
C GLY A 72 -9.81 3.49 -21.66
N GLY A 73 -9.00 3.12 -20.68
CA GLY A 73 -7.87 3.97 -20.26
C GLY A 73 -7.66 4.06 -18.76
N TYR A 74 -8.49 3.45 -17.91
CA TYR A 74 -8.29 3.48 -16.46
C TYR A 74 -7.84 2.13 -15.90
N ARG A 75 -6.83 2.18 -15.05
CA ARG A 75 -6.22 1.07 -14.34
C ARG A 75 -6.61 1.09 -12.88
N LEU A 76 -6.93 -0.07 -12.29
CA LEU A 76 -7.07 -0.18 -10.84
C LEU A 76 -5.66 -0.17 -10.25
N THR A 77 -5.40 0.74 -9.33
CA THR A 77 -4.07 0.91 -8.73
C THR A 77 -4.04 0.55 -7.25
N ASP A 78 -5.18 0.69 -6.59
CA ASP A 78 -5.34 0.58 -5.15
C ASP A 78 -6.79 0.18 -4.85
N VAL A 79 -6.97 -0.65 -3.83
CA VAL A 79 -8.27 -1.13 -3.35
C VAL A 79 -8.27 -0.98 -1.85
N GLU A 80 -9.35 -0.41 -1.32
CA GLU A 80 -9.51 -0.24 0.13
C GLU A 80 -10.84 -0.84 0.58
N TYR A 81 -10.84 -1.52 1.73
CA TYR A 81 -12.07 -2.01 2.37
C TYR A 81 -12.47 -1.18 3.59
N GLY A 82 -13.60 -0.47 3.49
CA GLY A 82 -14.16 0.29 4.59
C GLY A 82 -15.24 -0.44 5.39
N ASP A 83 -15.51 0.06 6.61
CA ASP A 83 -16.67 -0.37 7.39
C ASP A 83 -17.97 -0.21 6.59
N ASP A 84 -18.96 -1.03 6.96
CA ASP A 84 -20.23 -1.22 6.25
C ASP A 84 -20.14 -2.03 4.93
N GLY A 85 -19.00 -2.68 4.66
CA GLY A 85 -18.86 -3.61 3.53
C GLY A 85 -18.57 -2.93 2.18
N VAL A 86 -18.02 -1.71 2.24
CA VAL A 86 -17.71 -0.93 1.05
C VAL A 86 -16.32 -1.28 0.57
N TRP A 87 -16.24 -1.71 -0.68
CA TRP A 87 -15.00 -1.84 -1.43
C TRP A 87 -14.80 -0.58 -2.25
N PHE A 88 -13.71 0.12 -2.02
CA PHE A 88 -13.32 1.33 -2.73
C PHE A 88 -12.19 0.97 -3.69
N GLY A 89 -12.30 1.37 -4.95
CA GLY A 89 -11.24 1.19 -5.94
C GLY A 89 -10.73 2.54 -6.42
N THR A 90 -9.43 2.75 -6.33
CA THR A 90 -8.72 3.89 -6.90
C THR A 90 -8.25 3.54 -8.31
N PHE A 91 -8.44 4.48 -9.24
CA PHE A 91 -8.11 4.28 -10.65
C PHE A 91 -7.23 5.39 -11.21
N GLU A 92 -6.31 5.02 -12.10
CA GLU A 92 -5.41 5.93 -12.82
C GLU A 92 -5.56 5.81 -14.33
N GLU A 93 -5.53 6.92 -15.06
CA GLU A 93 -5.54 6.95 -16.52
C GLU A 93 -4.19 6.47 -17.09
N ASP A 94 -4.13 5.21 -17.52
CA ASP A 94 -2.97 4.60 -18.18
C ASP A 94 -3.44 3.54 -19.20
N ASP A 95 -2.82 3.57 -20.38
CA ASP A 95 -3.11 2.74 -21.57
C ASP A 95 -2.75 1.25 -21.46
N GLY A 96 -1.96 0.81 -20.48
CA GLY A 96 -1.64 -0.62 -20.38
C GLY A 96 -2.60 -1.42 -19.50
N ALA A 97 -2.24 -2.68 -19.28
CA ALA A 97 -3.17 -3.68 -18.80
C ALA A 97 -3.10 -3.90 -17.29
N ASN A 98 -4.21 -4.34 -16.69
CA ASN A 98 -4.27 -4.78 -15.30
C ASN A 98 -4.93 -6.14 -15.19
N ASN A 99 -4.77 -6.73 -14.01
CA ASN A 99 -5.44 -7.94 -13.60
C ASN A 99 -5.84 -7.84 -12.12
N TYR A 100 -6.65 -8.77 -11.65
CA TYR A 100 -6.99 -8.88 -10.23
C TYR A 100 -7.12 -10.34 -9.82
N SER A 101 -7.06 -10.60 -8.51
CA SER A 101 -7.43 -11.87 -7.88
C SER A 101 -8.41 -11.63 -6.73
N ILE A 102 -9.26 -12.61 -6.45
CA ILE A 102 -10.20 -12.59 -5.32
C ILE A 102 -10.05 -13.94 -4.62
N ALA A 103 -9.39 -13.93 -3.48
CA ALA A 103 -9.05 -15.12 -2.72
C ALA A 103 -9.81 -15.13 -1.38
N ASN A 104 -10.36 -16.30 -1.02
CA ASN A 104 -11.08 -16.46 0.26
C ASN A 104 -10.16 -16.99 1.39
N SER A 105 -8.85 -16.99 1.15
CA SER A 105 -7.84 -17.39 2.12
C SER A 105 -6.48 -16.90 1.66
N PHE A 106 -5.57 -16.72 2.61
CA PHE A 106 -4.19 -16.33 2.31
C PHE A 106 -3.47 -17.35 1.41
N THR A 107 -3.70 -18.65 1.61
CA THR A 107 -3.14 -19.69 0.73
C THR A 107 -3.63 -19.55 -0.71
N GLN A 108 -4.91 -19.21 -0.92
CA GLN A 108 -5.43 -18.98 -2.27
C GLN A 108 -4.81 -17.73 -2.88
N LEU A 109 -4.60 -16.65 -2.10
CA LEU A 109 -3.91 -15.45 -2.56
C LEU A 109 -2.50 -15.79 -3.07
N GLN A 110 -1.73 -16.58 -2.30
CA GLN A 110 -0.39 -17.02 -2.70
C GLN A 110 -0.40 -17.83 -4.01
N GLU A 111 -1.36 -18.73 -4.18
CA GLU A 111 -1.54 -19.49 -5.42
C GLU A 111 -1.91 -18.58 -6.60
N ASP A 112 -2.78 -17.61 -6.38
CA ASP A 112 -3.23 -16.67 -7.40
C ASP A 112 -2.09 -15.74 -7.85
N ILE A 113 -1.30 -15.20 -6.90
CA ILE A 113 -0.09 -14.44 -7.16
C ILE A 113 0.86 -15.26 -8.04
N SER A 114 1.17 -16.50 -7.65
CA SER A 114 2.07 -17.36 -8.42
C SER A 114 1.58 -17.60 -9.85
N GLN A 115 0.27 -17.86 -10.03
CA GLN A 115 -0.32 -18.07 -11.35
C GLN A 115 -0.34 -16.81 -12.22
N LEU A 116 -0.40 -15.64 -11.61
CA LEU A 116 -0.42 -14.35 -12.29
C LEU A 116 1.00 -13.90 -12.67
N TRP A 117 1.99 -14.12 -11.80
CA TRP A 117 3.41 -13.98 -12.14
C TRP A 117 3.82 -14.88 -13.31
N ASP A 118 3.38 -16.14 -13.34
CA ASP A 118 3.63 -17.07 -14.47
C ASP A 118 3.07 -16.56 -15.81
N LYS A 119 2.11 -15.62 -15.76
CA LYS A 119 1.50 -14.97 -16.93
C LYS A 119 2.07 -13.58 -17.21
N GLY A 120 3.02 -13.10 -16.40
CA GLY A 120 3.66 -11.79 -16.53
C GLY A 120 2.86 -10.63 -15.92
N TRP A 121 2.00 -10.91 -14.95
CA TRP A 121 1.30 -9.88 -14.16
C TRP A 121 2.00 -9.68 -12.84
N GLU A 122 2.31 -8.44 -12.51
CA GLU A 122 3.03 -8.05 -11.29
C GLU A 122 2.07 -7.49 -10.25
N LEU A 123 2.23 -7.87 -8.98
CA LEU A 123 1.39 -7.45 -7.87
C LEU A 123 1.75 -6.01 -7.47
N VAL A 124 0.75 -5.16 -7.25
CA VAL A 124 0.98 -3.75 -6.84
C VAL A 124 0.32 -3.39 -5.53
N ASP A 125 -0.74 -4.09 -5.19
CA ASP A 125 -1.61 -3.77 -4.07
C ASP A 125 -2.34 -5.05 -3.63
N VAL A 126 -2.55 -5.17 -2.32
CA VAL A 126 -3.32 -6.25 -1.68
C VAL A 126 -4.18 -5.64 -0.60
N GLU A 127 -5.48 -5.95 -0.65
CA GLU A 127 -6.45 -5.53 0.37
C GLU A 127 -7.08 -6.76 1.04
N TYR A 128 -7.35 -6.70 2.35
CA TYR A 128 -8.16 -7.69 3.06
C TYR A 128 -9.41 -7.10 3.73
N GLY A 129 -10.55 -7.47 3.17
CA GLY A 129 -11.86 -7.05 3.67
C GLY A 129 -12.88 -8.17 3.64
N ASP A 130 -13.79 -8.24 4.62
CA ASP A 130 -14.90 -9.22 4.63
C ASP A 130 -14.47 -10.69 4.40
N GLY A 131 -13.27 -11.06 4.89
CA GLY A 131 -12.71 -12.41 4.71
C GLY A 131 -12.18 -12.69 3.30
N ILE A 132 -11.98 -11.66 2.48
CA ILE A 132 -11.51 -11.73 1.10
C ILE A 132 -10.19 -10.99 1.02
N TRP A 133 -9.20 -11.65 0.42
CA TRP A 133 -7.99 -11.02 -0.07
C TRP A 133 -8.20 -10.61 -1.53
N PHE A 134 -8.03 -9.34 -1.84
CA PHE A 134 -8.12 -8.78 -3.18
C PHE A 134 -6.72 -8.37 -3.63
N GLY A 135 -6.20 -9.02 -4.68
CA GLY A 135 -4.90 -8.62 -5.25
C GLY A 135 -5.09 -7.79 -6.51
N THR A 136 -4.36 -6.68 -6.62
CA THR A 136 -4.32 -5.80 -7.80
C THR A 136 -3.00 -5.99 -8.53
N TYR A 137 -3.05 -6.12 -9.87
CA TYR A 137 -1.86 -6.43 -10.67
C TYR A 137 -1.77 -5.57 -11.93
N ARG A 138 -0.54 -5.32 -12.39
CA ARG A 138 -0.23 -4.58 -13.63
C ARG A 138 0.71 -5.33 -14.56
N ASP A 139 0.75 -4.92 -15.82
CA ASP A 139 1.57 -5.51 -16.89
C ASP A 139 2.97 -4.88 -17.04
N VAL A 140 3.61 -4.46 -15.93
CA VAL A 140 4.94 -3.85 -16.01
C VAL A 140 6.05 -4.88 -15.79
N PRO A 141 7.15 -4.82 -16.54
CA PRO A 141 8.33 -5.62 -16.22
C PRO A 141 9.04 -5.04 -15.00
N GLY A 142 9.07 -5.77 -13.89
CA GLY A 142 9.80 -5.42 -12.68
C GLY A 142 9.89 -6.64 -11.78
N GLY A 143 11.04 -6.92 -11.18
CA GLY A 143 11.16 -8.09 -10.30
C GLY A 143 10.25 -7.90 -9.10
N ASN A 144 9.11 -8.59 -9.04
CA ASN A 144 8.23 -8.54 -7.88
C ASN A 144 8.60 -9.59 -6.85
N ASN A 145 8.23 -9.30 -5.63
CA ASN A 145 8.26 -10.24 -4.53
C ASN A 145 7.16 -9.89 -3.53
N TRP A 146 6.93 -10.79 -2.59
CA TRP A 146 6.12 -10.50 -1.42
C TRP A 146 6.78 -11.09 -0.19
N ALA A 147 6.50 -10.51 0.98
CA ALA A 147 6.86 -11.08 2.26
C ALA A 147 5.64 -11.08 3.17
N SER A 148 5.55 -12.06 4.06
CA SER A 148 4.49 -12.09 5.06
C SER A 148 4.95 -12.66 6.38
N ALA A 149 4.28 -12.31 7.48
CA ALA A 149 4.47 -12.95 8.77
C ALA A 149 3.24 -12.82 9.66
N ASP A 150 3.11 -13.72 10.64
CA ASP A 150 2.00 -13.72 11.60
C ASP A 150 2.17 -12.67 12.72
N ASN A 151 3.34 -12.02 12.79
CA ASN A 151 3.63 -10.96 13.75
C ASN A 151 4.50 -9.86 13.13
N TYR A 152 4.33 -8.65 13.65
CA TYR A 152 5.04 -7.47 13.15
C TYR A 152 6.56 -7.59 13.26
N GLY A 153 7.08 -8.20 14.34
CA GLY A 153 8.51 -8.33 14.55
C GLY A 153 9.19 -9.10 13.42
N ASP A 154 8.62 -10.24 13.05
CA ASP A 154 9.10 -11.06 11.94
C ASP A 154 8.83 -10.40 10.58
N PHE A 155 7.65 -9.77 10.41
CA PHE A 155 7.33 -9.01 9.20
C PHE A 155 8.34 -7.89 8.96
N TYR A 156 8.71 -7.14 10.00
CA TYR A 156 9.72 -6.11 9.93
C TYR A 156 11.08 -6.69 9.52
N GLN A 157 11.51 -7.82 10.09
CA GLN A 157 12.77 -8.45 9.67
C GLN A 157 12.73 -8.90 8.20
N ALA A 158 11.60 -9.47 7.75
CA ALA A 158 11.42 -9.88 6.36
C ALA A 158 11.45 -8.68 5.40
N THR A 159 10.78 -7.58 5.77
CA THR A 159 10.81 -6.32 5.03
C THR A 159 12.23 -5.77 4.93
N GLN A 160 12.97 -5.73 6.05
CA GLN A 160 14.36 -5.28 6.03
C GLN A 160 15.25 -6.19 5.18
N ALA A 161 14.98 -7.50 5.12
CA ALA A 161 15.70 -8.41 4.23
C ALA A 161 15.43 -8.09 2.76
N MET A 162 14.16 -7.89 2.36
CA MET A 162 13.78 -7.49 1.00
C MET A 162 14.44 -6.18 0.58
N LEU A 163 14.41 -5.17 1.45
CA LEU A 163 15.06 -3.88 1.18
C LEU A 163 16.58 -4.01 1.03
N ASN A 164 17.23 -4.88 1.80
CA ASN A 164 18.67 -5.15 1.65
C ASN A 164 19.00 -5.93 0.36
N ASP A 165 18.07 -6.72 -0.13
CA ASP A 165 18.19 -7.49 -1.38
C ASP A 165 17.88 -6.63 -2.63
N GLY A 166 17.57 -5.34 -2.43
CA GLY A 166 17.35 -4.38 -3.51
C GLY A 166 15.94 -4.43 -4.10
N TYR A 167 14.97 -4.83 -3.28
CA TYR A 167 13.55 -4.58 -3.52
C TYR A 167 13.11 -3.33 -2.76
N ASP A 168 12.05 -2.70 -3.23
CA ASP A 168 11.34 -1.59 -2.63
C ASP A 168 9.95 -2.08 -2.19
N LEU A 169 9.57 -1.79 -0.94
CA LEU A 169 8.19 -1.92 -0.48
C LEU A 169 7.33 -0.89 -1.22
N VAL A 170 6.25 -1.34 -1.86
CA VAL A 170 5.32 -0.47 -2.61
C VAL A 170 3.95 -0.38 -1.96
N ASP A 171 3.57 -1.42 -1.22
CA ASP A 171 2.25 -1.58 -0.60
C ASP A 171 2.38 -2.52 0.61
N PHE A 172 1.47 -2.37 1.57
CA PHE A 172 1.43 -3.11 2.82
C PHE A 172 -0.01 -3.36 3.27
N GLU A 173 -0.28 -4.57 3.78
CA GLU A 173 -1.60 -4.92 4.30
C GLU A 173 -1.55 -5.77 5.58
N TYR A 174 -2.54 -5.58 6.47
CA TYR A 174 -2.79 -6.42 7.63
C TYR A 174 -4.19 -7.05 7.64
N GLY A 175 -4.27 -8.30 7.19
CA GLY A 175 -5.51 -9.05 7.07
C GLY A 175 -5.44 -10.45 7.65
N ASP A 176 -6.55 -10.97 8.19
CA ASP A 176 -6.68 -12.36 8.69
C ASP A 176 -5.56 -12.78 9.70
N GLY A 177 -5.00 -11.82 10.44
CA GLY A 177 -3.89 -12.06 11.36
C GLY A 177 -2.50 -12.11 10.70
N ILE A 178 -2.38 -11.72 9.44
CA ILE A 178 -1.18 -11.81 8.62
C ILE A 178 -0.76 -10.42 8.18
N TRP A 179 0.50 -10.09 8.44
CA TRP A 179 1.17 -8.94 7.86
C TRP A 179 1.66 -9.34 6.47
N PHE A 180 1.32 -8.56 5.45
CA PHE A 180 1.70 -8.79 4.06
C PHE A 180 2.34 -7.52 3.49
N GLY A 181 3.40 -7.69 2.70
CA GLY A 181 4.05 -6.58 2.01
C GLY A 181 4.30 -6.94 0.56
N THR A 182 3.96 -6.02 -0.33
CA THR A 182 4.21 -6.11 -1.76
C THR A 182 5.51 -5.39 -2.09
N PHE A 183 6.39 -6.05 -2.84
CA PHE A 183 7.73 -5.55 -3.13
C PHE A 183 8.03 -5.56 -4.62
N GLN A 184 8.76 -4.56 -5.09
CA GLN A 184 9.18 -4.43 -6.48
C GLN A 184 10.64 -4.02 -6.57
N GLN A 185 11.35 -4.54 -7.57
CA GLN A 185 12.73 -4.17 -7.82
C GLN A 185 12.78 -3.04 -8.84
N ASP A 186 13.02 -1.81 -8.36
CA ASP A 186 13.27 -0.65 -9.20
C ASP A 186 14.52 0.12 -8.73
N SER A 187 15.62 -0.03 -9.48
CA SER A 187 16.88 0.67 -9.17
C SER A 187 16.79 2.21 -9.21
N SER A 188 15.69 2.77 -9.71
CA SER A 188 15.42 4.21 -9.75
C SER A 188 14.60 4.71 -8.57
N ILE A 189 14.17 3.83 -7.66
CA ILE A 189 13.41 4.16 -6.46
C ILE A 189 14.22 3.74 -5.23
N THR A 190 13.96 4.39 -4.11
CA THR A 190 14.31 3.90 -2.76
C THR A 190 13.05 4.03 -1.94
N SER A 191 12.61 2.93 -1.33
CA SER A 191 11.44 2.98 -0.43
C SER A 191 11.74 2.59 1.02
N GLY A 192 10.70 2.71 1.83
CA GLY A 192 10.62 2.22 3.20
C GLY A 192 9.28 2.63 3.79
N PHE A 193 9.14 2.56 5.11
CA PHE A 193 7.89 2.91 5.75
C PHE A 193 8.09 3.69 7.05
N VAL A 194 7.05 4.39 7.46
CA VAL A 194 6.94 5.07 8.76
C VAL A 194 5.65 4.65 9.45
N VAL A 195 5.61 4.79 10.77
CA VAL A 195 4.45 4.43 11.58
C VAL A 195 4.02 5.61 12.46
N GLY A 196 2.74 5.65 12.85
CA GLY A 196 2.22 6.58 13.84
C GLY A 196 0.96 6.03 14.51
N ASN A 197 0.70 6.37 15.77
CA ASN A 197 -0.51 5.88 16.47
C ASN A 197 -1.78 6.62 16.01
N THR A 198 -1.61 7.74 15.33
CA THR A 198 -2.69 8.51 14.71
C THR A 198 -2.24 8.94 13.32
N PHE A 199 -3.18 9.23 12.43
CA PHE A 199 -2.85 9.75 11.10
C PHE A 199 -2.03 11.04 11.17
N ASP A 200 -2.34 11.95 12.10
CA ASP A 200 -1.55 13.17 12.32
C ASP A 200 -0.10 12.86 12.73
N GLU A 201 0.10 11.83 13.56
CA GLU A 201 1.45 11.37 13.96
C GLU A 201 2.19 10.73 12.78
N LEU A 202 1.52 9.92 11.98
CA LEU A 202 2.07 9.33 10.75
C LEU A 202 2.58 10.42 9.81
N VAL A 203 1.73 11.41 9.51
CA VAL A 203 2.09 12.55 8.66
C VAL A 203 3.26 13.32 9.25
N ALA A 204 3.25 13.61 10.56
CA ALA A 204 4.35 14.31 11.23
C ALA A 204 5.67 13.51 11.18
N ASN A 205 5.62 12.19 11.27
CA ASN A 205 6.78 11.31 11.16
C ASN A 205 7.31 11.27 9.72
N GLY A 206 6.44 11.17 8.72
CA GLY A 206 6.81 11.20 7.29
C GLY A 206 7.40 12.53 6.85
N GLN A 207 6.90 13.67 7.36
CA GLN A 207 7.44 15.00 7.06
C GLN A 207 8.94 15.15 7.38
N GLN A 208 9.47 14.37 8.32
CA GLN A 208 10.91 14.35 8.62
C GLN A 208 11.75 13.84 7.43
N TYR A 209 11.16 12.97 6.61
CA TYR A 209 11.76 12.40 5.41
C TYR A 209 11.41 13.19 4.14
N GLY A 210 10.31 13.94 4.13
CA GLY A 210 9.96 14.87 3.05
C GLY A 210 11.08 15.86 2.70
N ASN A 211 11.81 16.36 3.70
CA ASN A 211 12.98 17.23 3.47
C ASN A 211 14.15 16.55 2.74
N GLN A 212 14.13 15.21 2.66
CA GLN A 212 15.13 14.38 1.98
C GLN A 212 14.66 13.92 0.60
N GLY A 213 13.44 14.32 0.19
CA GLY A 213 12.81 13.99 -1.09
C GLY A 213 11.97 12.72 -1.07
N TYR A 214 11.57 12.23 0.11
CA TYR A 214 10.60 11.14 0.20
C TYR A 214 9.17 11.67 0.16
N GLU A 215 8.29 10.95 -0.50
CA GLU A 215 6.86 11.22 -0.61
C GLU A 215 6.11 9.95 -0.20
N PHE A 216 4.95 10.11 0.43
CA PHE A 216 4.07 8.96 0.67
C PHE A 216 3.51 8.48 -0.65
N VAL A 217 3.47 7.17 -0.82
CA VAL A 217 2.85 6.50 -1.97
C VAL A 217 1.66 5.64 -1.58
N ASP A 218 1.60 5.25 -0.30
CA ASP A 218 0.56 4.37 0.23
C ASP A 218 0.46 4.51 1.76
N PHE A 219 -0.70 4.16 2.32
CA PHE A 219 -0.99 4.12 3.75
C PHE A 219 -1.97 3.01 4.09
N GLU A 220 -1.75 2.37 5.24
CA GLU A 220 -2.67 1.37 5.78
C GLU A 220 -2.94 1.63 7.27
N TYR A 221 -4.15 1.33 7.70
CA TYR A 221 -4.51 1.29 9.10
C TYR A 221 -4.43 -0.14 9.67
N ILE A 222 -3.53 -0.29 10.62
CA ILE A 222 -3.34 -1.51 11.37
C ILE A 222 -4.32 -1.50 12.54
N GLU A 223 -5.42 -2.25 12.41
CA GLU A 223 -6.42 -2.41 13.49
C GLU A 223 -5.88 -3.23 14.69
N TYR A 224 -4.71 -3.88 14.57
CA TYR A 224 -4.19 -4.73 15.64
C TYR A 224 -3.90 -3.98 16.96
N SER A 225 -4.55 -4.46 18.01
CA SER A 225 -4.53 -4.03 19.42
C SER A 225 -5.07 -2.62 19.73
N ASP A 226 -4.28 -1.57 19.51
CA ASP A 226 -4.56 -0.20 19.96
C ASP A 226 -4.77 0.77 18.78
N GLY A 227 -4.73 0.23 17.55
CA GLY A 227 -4.81 1.02 16.32
C GLY A 227 -3.49 1.71 16.00
N GLY A 228 -3.15 1.76 14.71
CA GLY A 228 -1.97 2.47 14.25
C GLY A 228 -1.95 2.61 12.74
N TRP A 229 -1.19 3.56 12.25
CA TRP A 229 -1.02 3.80 10.83
C TRP A 229 0.38 3.41 10.40
N LEU A 230 0.48 2.78 9.23
CA LEU A 230 1.71 2.61 8.49
C LEU A 230 1.60 3.41 7.18
N GLY A 231 2.70 4.01 6.76
CA GLY A 231 2.77 4.69 5.47
C GLY A 231 4.02 4.30 4.73
N VAL A 232 3.86 3.88 3.47
CA VAL A 232 4.95 3.59 2.55
C VAL A 232 5.44 4.89 1.96
N MET A 233 6.76 5.07 1.95
CA MET A 233 7.42 6.26 1.44
C MET A 233 8.42 5.90 0.37
N GLU A 234 8.43 6.65 -0.72
CA GLU A 234 9.34 6.47 -1.85
C GLU A 234 10.07 7.75 -2.22
N LYS A 235 11.19 7.58 -2.92
CA LYS A 235 12.00 8.65 -3.48
C LYS A 235 12.70 8.18 -4.74
N GLU A 236 12.81 9.05 -5.74
CA GLU A 236 13.70 8.82 -6.88
C GLU A 236 15.18 8.73 -6.46
N THR A 237 15.82 7.60 -6.80
CA THR A 237 17.25 7.35 -6.64
C THR A 237 18.01 7.93 -7.84
N PRO A 238 18.97 8.86 -7.62
CA PRO A 238 19.78 9.39 -8.72
C PRO A 238 20.57 8.27 -9.42
N GLN A 239 20.40 8.15 -10.74
CA GLN A 239 20.99 7.12 -11.64
C GLN A 239 22.54 7.03 -11.67
N ASN A 240 23.28 7.69 -10.77
CA ASN A 240 24.75 7.76 -10.81
C ASN A 240 25.45 7.65 -9.44
N THR A 241 24.75 7.20 -8.40
CA THR A 241 25.43 6.76 -7.16
C THR A 241 25.89 5.32 -7.34
N ALA A 242 27.19 5.08 -7.16
CA ALA A 242 27.74 3.74 -7.16
C ALA A 242 26.97 2.84 -6.17
N VAL A 243 26.88 1.55 -6.49
CA VAL A 243 26.25 0.43 -5.75
C VAL A 243 26.71 0.27 -4.28
N GLY A 244 27.44 1.23 -3.72
CA GLY A 244 27.99 1.23 -2.36
C GLY A 244 27.38 2.26 -1.40
N ASP A 245 26.55 3.20 -1.87
CA ASP A 245 25.77 4.09 -1.00
C ASP A 245 24.34 3.55 -0.86
N ALA A 246 24.21 2.27 -0.50
CA ALA A 246 22.97 1.72 0.05
C ALA A 246 22.70 2.49 1.36
N LEU A 247 22.06 3.65 1.21
CA LEU A 247 21.59 4.47 2.30
C LEU A 247 20.62 3.59 3.07
N LEU A 248 21.01 3.33 4.32
CA LEU A 248 20.29 2.54 5.31
C LEU A 248 18.77 2.57 5.05
N PRO A 249 18.12 1.44 4.69
CA PRO A 249 16.67 1.41 4.44
C PRO A 249 15.99 2.03 5.64
N LEU A 250 15.30 3.16 5.46
CA LEU A 250 14.54 3.96 6.43
C LEU A 250 14.67 3.46 7.89
N LYS A 251 15.89 3.50 8.44
CA LYS A 251 16.23 2.67 9.62
C LYS A 251 15.82 3.30 10.94
N ILE A 252 15.18 4.47 10.90
CA ILE A 252 15.26 5.45 12.00
C ILE A 252 13.89 5.78 12.63
N ALA A 253 12.75 5.38 12.05
CA ALA A 253 11.46 5.55 12.73
C ALA A 253 11.21 4.48 13.82
N ASN A 254 11.69 3.26 13.62
CA ASN A 254 11.28 2.12 14.44
C ASN A 254 11.97 2.00 15.81
N GLU A 255 13.19 2.50 16.02
CA GLU A 255 13.82 2.42 17.35
C GLU A 255 13.05 3.25 18.40
N ARG A 256 12.26 4.25 18.00
CA ARG A 256 11.45 5.06 18.92
C ARG A 256 10.06 4.46 19.16
N ALA A 257 9.42 3.92 18.12
CA ALA A 257 8.19 3.12 18.24
C ALA A 257 8.39 1.91 19.17
N ILE A 258 9.48 1.16 18.97
CA ILE A 258 9.87 0.01 19.80
C ILE A 258 10.23 0.42 21.24
N ASN A 259 10.65 1.66 21.51
CA ASN A 259 11.09 2.08 22.85
C ASN A 259 10.07 2.96 23.62
N GLU A 260 9.09 3.60 22.96
CA GLU A 260 8.21 4.60 23.57
C GLU A 260 6.72 4.19 23.66
N GLY A 261 6.31 2.99 23.23
CA GLY A 261 4.96 2.46 23.55
C GLY A 261 4.35 1.47 22.57
N LEU A 262 4.84 1.39 21.32
CA LEU A 262 4.38 0.35 20.37
C LEU A 262 4.93 -1.05 20.70
N ALA A 263 5.87 -1.17 21.64
CA ALA A 263 6.39 -2.47 22.09
C ALA A 263 5.42 -3.30 22.94
N ASP A 264 4.44 -2.69 23.63
CA ASP A 264 3.41 -3.48 24.33
C ASP A 264 2.30 -3.96 23.37
N VAL A 265 2.20 -3.34 22.18
CA VAL A 265 1.27 -3.64 21.08
C VAL A 265 1.84 -4.71 20.13
N LEU A 266 3.16 -4.77 19.96
CA LEU A 266 3.83 -5.55 18.90
C LEU A 266 4.69 -6.73 19.41
N TYR A 267 4.72 -7.00 20.72
CA TYR A 267 5.36 -8.19 21.30
C TYR A 267 4.32 -9.15 21.91
N ASP A 268 3.65 -9.94 21.08
CA ASP A 268 3.14 -11.25 21.53
C ASP A 268 3.77 -12.39 20.70
N TYR A 269 4.10 -13.47 21.38
CA TYR A 269 5.12 -14.45 21.05
C TYR A 269 4.78 -15.39 19.88
N GLY A 270 5.74 -15.66 18.99
CA GLY A 270 5.72 -16.82 18.10
C GLY A 270 7.10 -17.15 17.54
N SER A 271 7.51 -18.42 17.65
CA SER A 271 8.84 -18.89 17.26
C SER A 271 9.02 -19.02 15.75
N VAL A 272 10.13 -18.46 15.26
CA VAL A 272 10.68 -18.52 13.91
C VAL A 272 10.71 -19.94 13.31
N ASP A 273 10.00 -20.15 12.20
CA ASP A 273 10.29 -21.19 11.20
C ASP A 273 10.61 -20.51 9.85
N TYR A 274 11.87 -20.54 9.44
CA TYR A 274 12.30 -20.12 8.11
C TYR A 274 11.96 -21.20 7.07
N TYR A 275 11.10 -20.90 6.10
CA TYR A 275 11.00 -21.66 4.86
C TYR A 275 11.58 -20.84 3.70
N GLY A 276 12.84 -21.10 3.37
CA GLY A 276 13.47 -20.64 2.13
C GLY A 276 13.43 -21.75 1.07
N GLY A 277 13.02 -21.38 -0.15
CA GLY A 277 13.32 -22.12 -1.38
C GLY A 277 14.75 -21.85 -1.86
#